data_AF-A0A6I5NT93-F1
#
_entry.id   AF-A0A6I5NT93-F1
#
_cell.length_a   1.000
_cell.length_b   1.000
_cell.length_c   1.000
_cell.angle_alpha   90.00
_cell.angle_beta   90.00
_cell.angle_gamma   90.00
#
_symmetry.space_group_name_H-M   'P 1'
#
loop_
_entity.id
_entity.type
_entity.pdbx_description
1 polymer ?
#
loop_
_entity_poly.entity_id
_entity_poly.type
_entity_poly.pdbx_seq_one_letter_code
_entity_poly.pdbx_strand_id
1 'polypeptide(L)'
;MPALLEIGLIAALGFLGSFGHCVGMCGPIAAAFSLAREREIDWRYQLWFHSLLNLGRLCSYVLVGAGIGALGSVLFAGGQMAGIGSPLRRGVAILTGCLLIWFGLAQVGLLPKVPLWHPLARQHQQLNQQMSRVAEQRRWWTPWLLGLLWGLIPCGFLYAAQLRAAETQTWLGGAVTMLAFGLGTLPAMLGVGVSTAFLSRDRRSQLFRLGGWVTLLIGLLILMRTGDTMSDYSGHAAIVCLALALVARPLSRLWAGPLRYRRGLGVGAFVLGWVHTLHMLEHTWRWRLAAVNFMLPTHQLGVWLGAVALLLMTPAALTSFDWAQRQLGRRWRRLHLLGVPAFVLVAAHMILVGSHYWGSLALTWQNHAQVAAVSGLVMTVLAVRSRCVWQWLSQDEHYAKPISTTSRSTAERCCTQPAEQPRPGSQS
;
A
#
# COMPACT_ATOMS: atom_id res chain seq x y z
N MET A 1 -34.96 10.36 17.05
CA MET A 1 -34.63 10.76 15.66
C MET A 1 -33.14 10.65 15.30
N PRO A 2 -32.14 11.01 16.13
CA PRO A 2 -30.73 10.88 15.73
C PRO A 2 -30.28 9.42 15.54
N ALA A 3 -30.76 8.49 16.38
CA ALA A 3 -30.36 7.07 16.31
C ALA A 3 -30.73 6.38 14.98
N LEU A 4 -31.91 6.65 14.40
CA LEU A 4 -32.34 6.02 13.14
C LEU A 4 -31.51 6.51 11.95
N LEU A 5 -31.17 7.80 11.95
CA LEU A 5 -30.35 8.43 10.92
C LEU A 5 -28.91 7.92 10.99
N GLU A 6 -28.36 7.73 12.19
CA GLU A 6 -27.04 7.11 12.37
C GLU A 6 -26.98 5.65 11.93
N ILE A 7 -28.01 4.86 12.27
CA ILE A 7 -28.14 3.47 11.78
C ILE A 7 -28.18 3.45 10.25
N GLY A 8 -28.94 4.36 9.63
CA GLY A 8 -28.97 4.53 8.18
C GLY A 8 -27.62 4.90 7.57
N LEU A 9 -26.88 5.82 8.20
CA LEU A 9 -25.52 6.19 7.77
C LEU A 9 -24.54 5.02 7.85
N ILE A 10 -24.63 4.20 8.88
CA ILE A 10 -23.77 3.02 9.07
C ILE A 10 -24.13 1.90 8.08
N ALA A 11 -25.41 1.72 7.78
CA ALA A 11 -25.84 0.83 6.72
C ALA A 11 -25.35 1.31 5.33
N ALA A 12 -25.44 2.61 5.06
CA ALA A 12 -24.89 3.21 3.85
C ALA A 12 -23.37 3.04 3.76
N LEU A 13 -22.65 3.21 4.87
CA LEU A 13 -21.22 2.94 4.96
C LEU A 13 -20.91 1.47 4.60
N GLY A 14 -21.70 0.51 5.10
CA GLY A 14 -21.59 -0.90 4.76
C GLY A 14 -21.84 -1.19 3.27
N PHE A 15 -22.85 -0.54 2.69
CA PHE A 15 -23.18 -0.67 1.26
C PHE A 15 -22.08 -0.09 0.36
N LEU A 16 -21.71 1.17 0.54
CA LEU A 16 -20.68 1.84 -0.26
C LEU A 16 -19.30 1.19 -0.07
N GLY A 17 -18.95 0.83 1.17
CA GLY A 17 -17.68 0.16 1.47
C GLY A 17 -17.57 -1.22 0.82
N SER A 18 -18.70 -1.92 0.66
CA SER A 18 -18.73 -3.24 0.04
C SER A 18 -18.42 -3.23 -1.45
N PHE A 19 -18.91 -2.24 -2.22
CA PHE A 19 -18.74 -2.19 -3.68
C PHE A 19 -17.28 -2.07 -4.13
N GLY A 20 -16.42 -1.42 -3.34
CA GLY A 20 -15.00 -1.29 -3.65
C GLY A 20 -14.15 -2.40 -3.02
N HIS A 21 -14.13 -2.42 -1.69
CA HIS A 21 -13.17 -3.21 -0.93
C HIS A 21 -13.58 -4.67 -0.77
N CYS A 22 -14.82 -4.93 -0.33
CA CYS A 22 -15.27 -6.30 -0.17
C CYS A 22 -15.39 -6.99 -1.54
N VAL A 23 -15.92 -6.32 -2.57
CA VAL A 23 -15.96 -6.88 -3.94
C VAL A 23 -14.56 -7.12 -4.50
N GLY A 24 -13.63 -6.20 -4.23
CA GLY A 24 -12.25 -6.33 -4.64
C GLY A 24 -11.53 -7.48 -3.95
N MET A 25 -11.59 -7.57 -2.63
CA MET A 25 -10.78 -8.53 -1.86
C MET A 25 -11.49 -9.86 -1.60
N CYS A 26 -12.77 -9.80 -1.21
CA CYS A 26 -13.57 -10.97 -0.89
C CYS A 26 -14.14 -11.64 -2.16
N GLY A 27 -14.39 -10.86 -3.22
CA GLY A 27 -14.95 -11.35 -4.49
C GLY A 27 -14.11 -12.41 -5.20
N PRO A 28 -12.79 -12.21 -5.43
CA PRO A 28 -11.93 -13.20 -6.10
C PRO A 28 -11.84 -14.52 -5.38
N ILE A 29 -11.80 -14.50 -4.04
CA ILE A 29 -11.67 -15.72 -3.23
C ILE A 29 -13.00 -16.45 -3.16
N ALA A 30 -14.12 -15.75 -2.93
CA ALA A 30 -15.46 -16.36 -2.97
C ALA A 30 -15.72 -17.02 -4.33
N ALA A 31 -15.28 -16.35 -5.40
CA ALA A 31 -15.47 -16.83 -6.75
C ALA A 31 -14.40 -17.85 -7.19
N ALA A 32 -13.28 -18.00 -6.46
CA ALA A 32 -12.32 -19.10 -6.63
C ALA A 32 -12.89 -20.39 -6.01
N PHE A 33 -13.55 -20.28 -4.85
CA PHE A 33 -14.24 -21.42 -4.22
C PHE A 33 -15.46 -21.91 -5.02
N SER A 34 -16.20 -20.98 -5.65
CA SER A 34 -17.30 -21.37 -6.53
C SER A 34 -16.82 -22.09 -7.81
N LEU A 35 -15.62 -21.77 -8.31
CA LEU A 35 -15.05 -22.34 -9.53
C LEU A 35 -14.28 -23.64 -9.31
N ALA A 36 -13.68 -23.87 -8.13
CA ALA A 36 -12.98 -25.11 -7.78
C ALA A 36 -13.91 -26.34 -7.69
N ARG A 37 -15.21 -26.15 -7.97
CA ARG A 37 -16.26 -27.15 -7.85
C ARG A 37 -16.78 -27.48 -9.25
N GLU A 38 -16.14 -28.45 -9.90
CA GLU A 38 -16.35 -28.89 -11.30
C GLU A 38 -17.73 -29.50 -11.62
N ARG A 39 -18.75 -29.37 -10.75
CA ARG A 39 -20.07 -29.98 -10.99
C ARG A 39 -21.10 -28.88 -11.16
N GLU A 40 -21.70 -28.85 -12.35
CA GLU A 40 -22.78 -27.96 -12.86
C GLU A 40 -23.09 -26.74 -11.99
N ILE A 41 -22.81 -25.55 -12.51
CA ILE A 41 -23.08 -24.25 -11.88
C ILE A 41 -24.60 -24.08 -11.74
N ASP A 42 -25.17 -24.65 -10.68
CA ASP A 42 -26.56 -24.41 -10.30
C ASP A 42 -26.61 -23.11 -9.49
N TRP A 43 -27.32 -22.11 -10.03
CA TRP A 43 -27.49 -20.79 -9.42
C TRP A 43 -28.06 -20.88 -8.00
N ARG A 44 -28.84 -21.93 -7.70
CA ARG A 44 -29.41 -22.22 -6.38
C ARG A 44 -28.33 -22.54 -5.36
N TYR A 45 -27.36 -23.36 -5.76
CA TYR A 45 -26.25 -23.74 -4.90
C TYR A 45 -25.32 -22.53 -4.63
N GLN A 46 -25.09 -21.71 -5.65
CA GLN A 46 -24.29 -20.49 -5.51
C GLN A 46 -24.96 -19.46 -4.59
N LEU A 47 -26.28 -19.26 -4.73
CA LEU A 47 -27.06 -18.43 -3.82
C LEU A 47 -27.01 -18.95 -2.38
N TRP A 48 -27.19 -20.26 -2.18
CA TRP A 48 -27.09 -20.90 -0.86
C TRP A 48 -25.71 -20.70 -0.22
N PHE A 49 -24.64 -20.92 -1.00
CA PHE A 49 -23.26 -20.77 -0.52
C PHE A 49 -22.97 -19.33 -0.08
N HIS A 50 -23.32 -18.34 -0.90
CA HIS A 50 -23.12 -16.94 -0.56
C HIS A 50 -24.02 -16.48 0.59
N SER A 51 -25.22 -17.04 0.72
CA SER A 51 -26.13 -16.73 1.82
C SER A 51 -25.57 -17.23 3.15
N LEU A 52 -25.10 -18.48 3.23
CA LEU A 52 -24.45 -19.01 4.43
C LEU A 52 -23.16 -18.25 4.77
N LEU A 53 -22.36 -17.90 3.76
CA LEU A 53 -21.13 -17.11 3.95
C LEU A 53 -21.43 -15.76 4.58
N ASN A 54 -22.42 -15.04 4.05
CA ASN A 54 -22.79 -13.73 4.58
C ASN A 54 -23.50 -13.83 5.94
N LEU A 55 -24.23 -14.91 6.21
CA LEU A 55 -24.81 -15.18 7.53
C LEU A 55 -23.72 -15.36 8.59
N GLY A 56 -22.64 -16.08 8.26
CA GLY A 56 -21.46 -16.20 9.12
C GLY A 56 -20.80 -14.85 9.41
N ARG A 57 -20.65 -14.00 8.37
CA ARG A 57 -20.10 -12.64 8.53
C ARG A 57 -20.97 -11.76 9.42
N LEU A 58 -22.30 -11.82 9.23
CA LEU A 58 -23.25 -11.05 10.02
C LEU A 58 -23.19 -11.45 11.50
N CYS A 59 -23.13 -12.76 11.78
CA CYS A 59 -22.97 -13.28 13.12
C CYS A 59 -21.67 -12.79 13.78
N SER A 60 -20.55 -12.87 13.05
CA SER A 60 -19.26 -12.35 13.51
C SER A 60 -19.32 -10.84 13.83
N TYR A 61 -19.88 -10.02 12.94
CA TYR A 61 -20.00 -8.57 13.15
C TYR A 61 -20.83 -8.23 14.38
N VAL A 62 -21.96 -8.91 14.57
CA VAL A 62 -22.83 -8.70 15.74
C VAL A 62 -22.13 -9.10 17.04
N LEU A 63 -21.45 -10.25 17.07
CA LEU A 63 -20.71 -10.71 18.25
C LEU A 63 -19.58 -9.75 18.61
N VAL A 64 -18.78 -9.35 17.63
CA VAL A 64 -17.68 -8.38 17.83
C VAL A 64 -18.24 -7.01 18.24
N GLY A 65 -19.33 -6.56 17.63
CA GLY A 65 -20.01 -5.31 17.97
C GLY A 65 -20.55 -5.29 19.39
N ALA A 66 -21.17 -6.39 19.83
CA ALA A 66 -21.64 -6.53 21.19
C ALA A 66 -20.49 -6.48 22.20
N GLY A 67 -19.39 -7.19 21.91
CA GLY A 67 -18.20 -7.18 22.75
C GLY A 67 -17.54 -5.80 22.85
N ILE A 68 -17.32 -5.13 21.71
CA ILE A 68 -16.70 -3.80 21.67
C ILE A 68 -17.62 -2.74 22.29
N GLY A 69 -18.94 -2.80 22.07
CA GLY A 69 -19.90 -1.90 22.70
C GLY A 69 -19.96 -2.07 24.22
N ALA A 70 -19.87 -3.32 24.70
CA ALA A 70 -19.77 -3.61 26.13
C ALA A 70 -18.46 -3.05 26.72
N LEU A 71 -17.32 -3.32 26.08
CA LEU A 71 -16.00 -2.83 26.51
C LEU A 71 -15.86 -1.31 26.40
N GLY A 72 -16.63 -0.68 25.51
CA GLY A 72 -16.70 0.78 25.36
C GLY A 72 -17.00 1.45 26.70
N SER A 73 -17.99 0.95 27.45
CA SER A 73 -18.35 1.52 28.76
C SER A 73 -17.16 1.61 29.74
N VAL A 74 -16.33 0.57 29.79
CA VAL A 74 -15.14 0.48 30.66
C VAL A 74 -14.02 1.41 30.17
N LEU A 75 -13.81 1.47 28.85
CA LEU A 75 -12.73 2.26 28.25
C LEU A 75 -13.01 3.77 28.28
N PHE A 76 -14.28 4.16 28.20
CA PHE A 76 -14.72 5.55 28.38
C PHE A 76 -14.72 5.97 29.86
N ALA A 77 -15.10 5.07 30.78
CA ALA A 77 -15.04 5.33 32.22
C ALA A 77 -13.58 5.43 32.75
N GLY A 78 -12.64 4.68 32.17
CA GLY A 78 -11.23 4.69 32.55
C GLY A 78 -10.38 5.86 32.02
N GLY A 79 -10.99 6.84 31.35
CA GLY A 79 -10.29 8.04 30.83
C GLY A 79 -9.31 7.79 29.67
N GLN A 80 -8.98 6.53 29.33
CA GLN A 80 -8.02 6.19 28.28
C GLN A 80 -8.56 6.42 26.84
N MET A 81 -9.88 6.55 26.69
CA MET A 81 -10.53 6.95 25.43
C MET A 81 -11.29 8.29 25.54
N ALA A 82 -10.91 9.16 26.47
CA ALA A 82 -11.45 10.51 26.57
C ALA A 82 -10.84 11.41 25.48
N GLY A 83 -11.26 11.20 24.23
CA GLY A 83 -10.95 12.12 23.14
C GLY A 83 -11.27 11.55 21.77
N ILE A 84 -12.13 12.28 21.04
CA ILE A 84 -12.45 12.09 19.61
C ILE A 84 -11.16 12.13 18.72
N GLY A 85 -10.02 12.52 19.30
CA GLY A 85 -8.69 12.50 18.69
C GLY A 85 -7.63 11.63 19.40
N SER A 86 -7.95 10.50 20.05
CA SER A 86 -6.89 9.66 20.65
C SER A 86 -5.82 9.24 19.62
N PRO A 87 -4.51 9.20 19.99
CA PRO A 87 -3.43 8.80 19.08
C PRO A 87 -3.60 7.34 18.58
N LEU A 88 -4.31 6.50 19.33
CA LEU A 88 -4.62 5.12 18.94
C LEU A 88 -5.63 5.07 17.77
N ARG A 89 -6.74 5.84 17.86
CA ARG A 89 -7.73 5.96 16.76
C ARG A 89 -7.07 6.49 15.49
N ARG A 90 -6.18 7.47 15.64
CA ARG A 90 -5.39 8.07 14.55
C ARG A 90 -4.40 7.06 13.94
N GLY A 91 -3.64 6.35 14.77
CA GLY A 91 -2.69 5.33 14.33
C GLY A 91 -3.36 4.19 13.56
N VAL A 92 -4.51 3.71 14.02
CA VAL A 92 -5.28 2.67 13.33
C VAL A 92 -5.87 3.17 12.01
N ALA A 93 -6.35 4.42 11.95
CA ALA A 93 -6.85 5.01 10.70
C ALA A 93 -5.73 5.16 9.65
N ILE A 94 -4.54 5.64 10.04
CA ILE A 94 -3.37 5.73 9.16
C ILE A 94 -2.93 4.35 8.69
N LEU A 95 -2.77 3.40 9.61
CA LEU A 95 -2.40 2.01 9.30
C LEU A 95 -3.38 1.42 8.29
N THR A 96 -4.68 1.62 8.51
CA THR A 96 -5.72 1.06 7.65
C THR A 96 -5.77 1.75 6.28
N GLY A 97 -5.62 3.07 6.22
CA GLY A 97 -5.54 3.81 4.96
C GLY A 97 -4.35 3.36 4.10
N CYS A 98 -3.16 3.23 4.71
CA CYS A 98 -1.97 2.71 4.05
C CYS A 98 -2.14 1.27 3.55
N LEU A 99 -2.74 0.40 4.36
CA LEU A 99 -3.00 -0.99 4.03
C LEU A 99 -4.01 -1.12 2.87
N LEU A 100 -5.07 -0.29 2.84
CA LEU A 100 -6.04 -0.25 1.75
C LEU A 100 -5.40 0.24 0.44
N ILE A 101 -4.53 1.25 0.49
CA ILE A 101 -3.78 1.71 -0.69
C ILE A 101 -2.86 0.59 -1.20
N TRP A 102 -2.13 -0.08 -0.31
CA TRP A 102 -1.27 -1.20 -0.66
C TRP A 102 -2.05 -2.33 -1.35
N PHE A 103 -3.17 -2.76 -0.77
CA PHE A 103 -4.03 -3.79 -1.35
C PHE A 103 -4.64 -3.34 -2.69
N GLY A 104 -5.13 -2.09 -2.78
CA GLY A 104 -5.66 -1.52 -4.02
C GLY A 104 -4.62 -1.53 -5.14
N LEU A 105 -3.40 -1.06 -4.87
CA LEU A 105 -2.28 -1.08 -5.83
C LEU A 105 -1.88 -2.50 -6.25
N ALA A 106 -1.86 -3.45 -5.31
CA ALA A 106 -1.56 -4.85 -5.57
C ALA A 106 -2.62 -5.48 -6.49
N GLN A 107 -3.88 -5.15 -6.24
CA GLN A 107 -5.02 -5.66 -6.98
C GLN A 107 -5.15 -5.08 -8.39
N VAL A 108 -4.80 -3.80 -8.59
CA VAL A 108 -4.76 -3.17 -9.91
C VAL A 108 -3.60 -3.72 -10.77
N GLY A 109 -2.64 -4.41 -10.16
CA GLY A 109 -1.46 -4.97 -10.83
C GLY A 109 -0.33 -3.98 -11.03
N LEU A 110 -0.36 -2.85 -10.31
CA LEU A 110 0.67 -1.81 -10.33
C LEU A 110 1.87 -2.16 -9.45
N LEU A 111 1.68 -3.06 -8.47
CA LEU A 111 2.77 -3.61 -7.66
C LEU A 111 3.26 -4.94 -8.26
N PRO A 112 4.58 -5.14 -8.40
CA PRO A 112 5.12 -6.44 -8.78
C PRO A 112 4.71 -7.50 -7.76
N LYS A 113 4.31 -8.71 -8.20
CA LYS A 113 4.02 -9.84 -7.31
C LYS A 113 5.25 -10.12 -6.45
N VAL A 114 5.12 -9.81 -5.16
CA VAL A 114 6.22 -9.84 -4.20
C VAL A 114 5.96 -10.94 -3.18
N PRO A 115 6.87 -11.93 -3.05
CA PRO A 115 6.86 -12.90 -1.96
C PRO A 115 7.34 -12.13 -0.72
N LEU A 116 6.40 -11.49 -0.06
CA LEU A 116 6.66 -10.32 0.76
C LEU A 116 7.55 -10.63 1.99
N TRP A 117 7.54 -11.86 2.52
CA TRP A 117 8.28 -12.21 3.74
C TRP A 117 8.64 -13.70 3.70
N HIS A 118 9.88 -14.14 3.50
CA HIS A 118 10.17 -15.59 3.50
C HIS A 118 9.76 -16.38 4.77
N PRO A 119 9.72 -15.78 6.00
CA PRO A 119 9.15 -16.46 7.18
C PRO A 119 7.62 -16.31 7.31
N LEU A 120 7.06 -15.11 7.08
CA LEU A 120 5.61 -14.88 7.16
C LEU A 120 4.84 -15.39 5.94
N ALA A 121 5.45 -15.48 4.77
CA ALA A 121 4.83 -16.03 3.55
C ALA A 121 4.71 -17.54 3.64
N ARG A 122 5.58 -18.23 4.40
CA ARG A 122 5.35 -19.64 4.76
C ARG A 122 4.13 -19.77 5.66
N GLN A 123 4.00 -18.92 6.69
CA GLN A 123 2.80 -18.90 7.54
C GLN A 123 1.55 -18.50 6.77
N HIS A 124 1.65 -17.53 5.85
CA HIS A 124 0.54 -17.08 5.01
C HIS A 124 0.18 -18.11 3.93
N GLN A 125 1.16 -18.84 3.38
CA GLN A 125 0.91 -20.01 2.52
C GLN A 125 0.33 -21.17 3.33
N GLN A 126 0.78 -21.42 4.56
CA GLN A 126 0.24 -22.44 5.43
C GLN A 126 -1.20 -22.09 5.83
N LEU A 127 -1.48 -20.83 6.16
CA LEU A 127 -2.82 -20.35 6.47
C LEU A 127 -3.73 -20.41 5.24
N ASN A 128 -3.22 -20.00 4.06
CA ASN A 128 -3.97 -20.13 2.80
C ASN A 128 -4.19 -21.59 2.40
N GLN A 129 -3.21 -22.48 2.63
CA GLN A 129 -3.34 -23.92 2.38
C GLN A 129 -4.25 -24.59 3.40
N GLN A 130 -4.26 -24.14 4.65
CA GLN A 130 -5.21 -24.61 5.67
C GLN A 130 -6.62 -24.09 5.36
N MET A 131 -6.78 -22.83 4.96
CA MET A 131 -8.05 -22.28 4.49
C MET A 131 -8.52 -22.95 3.20
N SER A 132 -7.62 -23.28 2.27
CA SER A 132 -7.99 -24.03 1.06
C SER A 132 -8.38 -25.46 1.37
N ARG A 133 -7.67 -26.14 2.29
CA ARG A 133 -8.04 -27.49 2.77
C ARG A 133 -9.38 -27.50 3.50
N VAL A 134 -9.64 -26.52 4.37
CA VAL A 134 -10.95 -26.36 5.04
C VAL A 134 -12.03 -26.06 4.00
N ALA A 135 -11.72 -25.29 2.96
CA ALA A 135 -12.67 -25.00 1.89
C ALA A 135 -12.89 -26.16 0.91
N GLU A 136 -11.93 -27.05 0.75
CA GLU A 136 -12.05 -28.31 0.00
C GLU A 136 -12.87 -29.37 0.76
N GLN A 137 -13.03 -29.22 2.07
CA GLN A 137 -13.92 -30.10 2.83
C GLN A 137 -15.37 -29.89 2.40
N ARG A 138 -15.97 -30.97 1.91
CA ARG A 138 -17.35 -31.04 1.37
C ARG A 138 -18.46 -30.91 2.42
N ARG A 139 -18.21 -30.23 3.53
CA ARG A 139 -19.19 -30.10 4.61
C ARG A 139 -20.14 -28.93 4.36
N TRP A 140 -21.39 -29.08 4.76
CA TRP A 140 -22.45 -28.10 4.57
C TRP A 140 -22.27 -26.82 5.41
N TRP A 141 -21.45 -26.85 6.46
CA TRP A 141 -21.17 -25.70 7.34
C TRP A 141 -19.89 -24.95 6.97
N THR A 142 -19.11 -25.45 5.99
CA THR A 142 -17.88 -24.80 5.50
C THR A 142 -18.08 -23.34 5.09
N PRO A 143 -19.16 -22.94 4.35
CA PRO A 143 -19.34 -21.55 3.94
C PRO A 143 -19.64 -20.65 5.13
N TRP A 144 -20.41 -21.14 6.11
CA TRP A 144 -20.74 -20.40 7.32
C TRP A 144 -19.51 -20.16 8.20
N LEU A 145 -18.68 -21.18 8.40
CA LEU A 145 -17.42 -21.06 9.16
C LEU A 145 -16.45 -20.10 8.46
N LEU A 146 -16.33 -20.19 7.13
CA LEU A 146 -15.50 -19.27 6.36
C LEU A 146 -16.00 -17.82 6.53
N GLY A 147 -17.31 -17.63 6.56
CA GLY A 147 -17.95 -16.34 6.82
C GLY A 147 -17.63 -15.79 8.21
N LEU A 148 -17.66 -16.63 9.24
CA LEU A 148 -17.26 -16.26 10.60
C LEU A 148 -15.79 -15.81 10.63
N LEU A 149 -14.86 -16.61 10.11
CA LEU A 149 -13.44 -16.25 10.09
C LEU A 149 -13.17 -14.97 9.31
N TRP A 150 -13.85 -14.78 8.18
CA TRP A 150 -13.70 -13.59 7.36
C TRP A 150 -14.32 -12.34 7.97
N GLY A 151 -15.41 -12.47 8.73
CA GLY A 151 -15.99 -11.35 9.48
C GLY A 151 -15.03 -10.76 10.52
N LEU A 152 -14.01 -11.53 10.95
CA LEU A 152 -12.99 -11.05 11.87
C LEU A 152 -11.85 -10.29 11.19
N ILE A 153 -11.76 -10.29 9.85
CA ILE A 153 -10.66 -9.60 9.15
C ILE A 153 -10.90 -8.08 9.24
N PRO A 154 -10.02 -7.33 9.91
CA PRO A 154 -10.21 -5.90 10.09
C PRO A 154 -10.03 -5.17 8.75
N CYS A 155 -11.00 -4.33 8.39
CA CYS A 155 -10.92 -3.39 7.27
C CYS A 155 -11.36 -1.99 7.71
N GLY A 156 -10.99 -0.94 6.95
CA GLY A 156 -11.22 0.45 7.38
C GLY A 156 -12.66 0.81 7.67
N PHE A 157 -13.59 0.28 6.88
CA PHE A 157 -15.03 0.48 7.09
C PHE A 157 -15.55 -0.29 8.30
N LEU A 158 -15.10 -1.53 8.45
CA LEU A 158 -15.45 -2.36 9.61
C LEU A 158 -14.94 -1.70 10.89
N TYR A 159 -13.74 -1.15 10.88
CA TYR A 159 -13.18 -0.41 12.00
C TYR A 159 -13.98 0.87 12.32
N ALA A 160 -14.35 1.65 11.30
CA ALA A 160 -15.19 2.83 11.50
C ALA A 160 -16.55 2.46 12.15
N ALA A 161 -17.17 1.36 11.72
CA ALA A 161 -18.39 0.84 12.32
C ALA A 161 -18.18 0.30 13.74
N GLN A 162 -17.10 -0.45 13.99
CA GLN A 162 -16.72 -0.95 15.32
C GLN A 162 -16.45 0.17 16.31
N LEU A 163 -15.89 1.28 15.84
CA LEU A 163 -15.61 2.43 16.66
C LEU A 163 -16.89 3.18 17.03
N ARG A 164 -17.85 3.30 16.11
CA ARG A 164 -19.21 3.76 16.44
C ARG A 164 -19.91 2.80 17.40
N ALA A 165 -19.73 1.49 17.23
CA ALA A 165 -20.24 0.50 18.18
C ALA A 165 -19.61 0.63 19.58
N ALA A 166 -18.34 1.01 19.69
CA ALA A 166 -17.70 1.32 20.97
C ALA A 166 -18.31 2.57 21.63
N GLU A 167 -18.64 3.58 20.82
CA GLU A 167 -19.24 4.84 21.28
C GLU A 167 -20.68 4.66 21.80
N THR A 168 -21.39 3.56 21.47
CA THR A 168 -22.72 3.29 22.04
C THR A 168 -22.67 2.85 23.50
N GLN A 169 -21.48 2.50 24.02
CA GLN A 169 -21.20 2.13 25.43
C GLN A 169 -22.11 1.04 26.00
N THR A 170 -22.80 0.29 25.14
CA THR A 170 -23.77 -0.75 25.49
C THR A 170 -23.58 -1.91 24.52
N TRP A 171 -23.70 -3.14 25.04
CA TRP A 171 -23.60 -4.35 24.22
C TRP A 171 -24.69 -4.39 23.14
N LEU A 172 -25.93 -3.99 23.48
CA LEU A 172 -27.04 -3.98 22.54
C LEU A 172 -26.87 -2.89 21.47
N GLY A 173 -26.43 -1.68 21.85
CA GLY A 173 -26.13 -0.61 20.89
C GLY A 173 -25.06 -1.04 19.90
N GLY A 174 -23.96 -1.64 20.38
CA GLY A 174 -22.88 -2.10 19.53
C GLY A 174 -23.28 -3.24 18.60
N ALA A 175 -24.11 -4.17 19.09
CA ALA A 175 -24.70 -5.25 18.29
C ALA A 175 -25.59 -4.70 17.16
N VAL A 176 -26.49 -3.77 17.46
CA VAL A 176 -27.41 -3.15 16.47
C VAL A 176 -26.64 -2.35 15.44
N THR A 177 -25.64 -1.57 15.86
CA THR A 177 -24.77 -0.81 14.97
C THR A 177 -24.06 -1.72 13.96
N MET A 178 -23.49 -2.82 14.43
CA MET A 178 -22.78 -3.76 13.57
C MET A 178 -23.72 -4.63 12.73
N LEU A 179 -24.93 -4.92 13.23
CA LEU A 179 -25.98 -5.55 12.44
C LEU A 179 -26.38 -4.66 11.26
N ALA A 180 -26.59 -3.37 11.50
CA ALA A 180 -26.93 -2.39 10.45
C ALA A 180 -25.82 -2.28 9.39
N PHE A 181 -24.56 -2.21 9.83
CA PHE A 181 -23.41 -2.27 8.94
C PHE A 181 -23.44 -3.54 8.09
N GLY A 182 -23.58 -4.71 8.74
CA GLY A 182 -23.60 -6.01 8.07
C GLY A 182 -24.75 -6.13 7.06
N LEU A 183 -25.97 -5.72 7.42
CA LEU A 183 -27.12 -5.67 6.51
C LEU A 183 -26.85 -4.76 5.31
N GLY A 184 -26.18 -3.62 5.51
CA GLY A 184 -25.74 -2.74 4.42
C GLY A 184 -24.78 -3.42 3.44
N THR A 185 -23.94 -4.36 3.92
CA THR A 185 -23.00 -5.10 3.06
C THR A 185 -23.66 -6.21 2.23
N LEU A 186 -24.83 -6.72 2.65
CA LEU A 186 -25.48 -7.89 2.04
C LEU A 186 -25.85 -7.68 0.55
N PRO A 187 -26.53 -6.59 0.14
CA PRO A 187 -26.97 -6.43 -1.24
C PRO A 187 -25.79 -6.37 -2.22
N ALA A 188 -24.71 -5.68 -1.83
CA ALA A 188 -23.50 -5.57 -2.63
C ALA A 188 -22.79 -6.93 -2.77
N MET A 189 -22.69 -7.70 -1.68
CA MET A 189 -22.03 -9.01 -1.69
C MET A 189 -22.80 -10.08 -2.45
N LEU A 190 -24.12 -10.15 -2.26
CA LEU A 190 -24.98 -11.06 -3.01
C LEU A 190 -25.03 -10.65 -4.50
N GLY A 191 -25.16 -9.35 -4.78
CA GLY A 191 -25.14 -8.83 -6.14
C GLY A 191 -23.89 -9.22 -6.92
N VAL A 192 -22.71 -9.15 -6.29
CA VAL A 192 -21.46 -9.58 -6.93
C VAL A 192 -21.33 -11.10 -7.01
N GLY A 193 -21.75 -11.84 -5.99
CA GLY A 193 -21.79 -13.31 -6.05
C GLY A 193 -22.59 -13.82 -7.24
N VAL A 194 -23.76 -13.22 -7.49
CA VAL A 194 -24.62 -13.54 -8.65
C VAL A 194 -24.01 -13.01 -9.95
N SER A 195 -23.55 -11.75 -9.99
CA SER A 195 -23.00 -11.15 -11.21
C SER A 195 -21.75 -11.85 -11.71
N THR A 196 -20.90 -12.37 -10.81
CA THR A 196 -19.69 -13.11 -11.18
C THR A 196 -19.98 -14.50 -11.75
N ALA A 197 -21.18 -15.06 -11.54
CA ALA A 197 -21.65 -16.29 -12.17
C ALA A 197 -22.00 -16.09 -13.65
N PHE A 198 -22.56 -14.92 -13.98
CA PHE A 198 -23.01 -14.58 -15.34
C PHE A 198 -21.94 -13.87 -16.18
N LEU A 199 -20.84 -13.44 -15.58
CA LEU A 199 -19.77 -12.70 -16.26
C LEU A 199 -18.71 -13.62 -16.86
N SER A 200 -18.32 -13.35 -18.11
CA SER A 200 -17.15 -13.97 -18.73
C SER A 200 -15.86 -13.67 -17.95
N ARG A 201 -14.85 -14.54 -18.10
CA ARG A 201 -13.55 -14.44 -17.40
C ARG A 201 -12.89 -13.06 -17.52
N ASP A 202 -13.00 -12.44 -18.69
CA ASP A 202 -12.43 -11.11 -18.96
C ASP A 202 -13.16 -10.00 -18.21
N ARG A 203 -14.49 -9.98 -18.25
CA ARG A 203 -15.30 -8.99 -17.51
C ARG A 203 -15.15 -9.14 -16.00
N ARG A 204 -14.99 -10.37 -15.51
CA ARG A 204 -14.70 -10.64 -14.09
C ARG A 204 -13.35 -10.08 -13.68
N SER A 205 -12.32 -10.21 -14.53
CA SER A 205 -11.01 -9.60 -14.28
C SER A 205 -11.08 -8.06 -14.22
N GLN A 206 -11.90 -7.45 -15.07
CA GLN A 206 -12.13 -6.01 -15.09
C GLN A 206 -12.88 -5.54 -13.84
N LEU A 207 -13.91 -6.27 -13.42
CA LEU A 207 -14.67 -5.97 -12.20
C LEU A 207 -13.76 -5.99 -10.95
N PHE A 208 -12.87 -6.99 -10.83
CA PHE A 208 -11.92 -7.03 -9.73
C PHE A 208 -10.85 -5.92 -9.81
N ARG A 209 -10.40 -5.54 -11.01
CA ARG A 209 -9.50 -4.38 -11.18
C ARG A 209 -10.19 -3.07 -10.80
N LEU A 210 -11.47 -2.91 -11.13
CA LEU A 210 -12.28 -1.76 -10.74
C LEU A 210 -12.44 -1.67 -9.21
N GLY A 211 -12.73 -2.80 -8.56
CA GLY A 211 -12.76 -2.89 -7.09
C GLY A 211 -11.43 -2.47 -6.44
N GLY A 212 -10.30 -2.82 -7.05
CA GLY A 212 -8.97 -2.36 -6.64
C GLY A 212 -8.81 -0.84 -6.70
N TRP A 213 -9.27 -0.20 -7.79
CA TRP A 213 -9.27 1.27 -7.92
C TRP A 213 -10.15 1.96 -6.89
N VAL A 214 -11.36 1.45 -6.66
CA VAL A 214 -12.27 2.00 -5.65
C VAL A 214 -11.68 1.84 -4.26
N THR A 215 -11.04 0.69 -3.96
CA THR A 215 -10.33 0.45 -2.69
C THR A 215 -9.18 1.44 -2.48
N LEU A 216 -8.42 1.72 -3.53
CA LEU A 216 -7.35 2.71 -3.51
C LEU A 216 -7.88 4.12 -3.23
N LEU A 217 -8.96 4.51 -3.92
CA LEU A 217 -9.63 5.80 -3.69
C LEU A 217 -10.14 5.91 -2.25
N ILE A 218 -10.73 4.86 -1.71
CA ILE A 218 -11.20 4.82 -0.32
C ILE A 218 -10.04 4.98 0.67
N GLY A 219 -8.95 4.25 0.47
CA GLY A 219 -7.76 4.37 1.31
C GLY A 219 -7.20 5.81 1.27
N LEU A 220 -7.22 6.43 0.10
CA LEU A 220 -6.85 7.84 -0.08
C LEU A 220 -7.78 8.77 0.71
N LEU A 221 -9.09 8.59 0.60
CA LEU A 221 -10.10 9.41 1.30
C LEU A 221 -9.99 9.28 2.83
N ILE A 222 -9.73 8.08 3.34
CA ILE A 222 -9.54 7.84 4.79
C ILE A 222 -8.32 8.62 5.30
N LEU A 223 -7.22 8.61 4.54
CA LEU A 223 -6.04 9.40 4.88
C LEU A 223 -6.34 10.91 4.79
N MET A 224 -6.98 11.36 3.71
CA MET A 224 -7.31 12.78 3.54
C MET A 224 -8.21 13.32 4.67
N ARG A 225 -9.09 12.47 5.24
CA ARG A 225 -9.99 12.84 6.35
C ARG A 225 -9.31 12.86 7.73
N THR A 226 -8.12 12.30 7.89
CA THR A 226 -7.51 12.10 9.23
C THR A 226 -6.85 13.38 9.81
N GLY A 227 -7.10 14.57 9.22
CA GLY A 227 -6.80 15.90 9.81
C GLY A 227 -5.32 16.28 9.90
N ASP A 228 -5.03 17.41 10.56
CA ASP A 228 -3.77 18.18 10.51
C ASP A 228 -2.48 17.36 10.70
N THR A 229 -2.49 16.30 11.53
CA THR A 229 -1.32 15.44 11.72
C THR A 229 -0.96 14.57 10.50
N MET A 230 -1.90 14.32 9.58
CA MET A 230 -1.62 13.61 8.33
C MET A 230 -0.80 14.43 7.35
N SER A 231 -0.87 15.77 7.41
CA SER A 231 -0.01 16.62 6.59
C SER A 231 1.46 16.32 6.90
N ASP A 232 1.80 16.22 8.20
CA ASP A 232 3.12 15.83 8.66
C ASP A 232 3.45 14.40 8.25
N TYR A 233 2.64 13.40 8.62
CA TYR A 233 2.99 11.99 8.32
C TYR A 233 3.09 11.69 6.82
N SER A 234 2.24 12.26 5.98
CA SER A 234 2.29 12.07 4.53
C SER A 234 3.54 12.70 3.91
N GLY A 235 3.94 13.90 4.38
CA GLY A 235 5.20 14.54 3.98
C GLY A 235 6.43 13.74 4.40
N HIS A 236 6.49 13.30 5.66
CA HIS A 236 7.59 12.47 6.17
C HIS A 236 7.67 11.11 5.49
N ALA A 237 6.52 10.45 5.27
CA ALA A 237 6.46 9.19 4.55
C ALA A 237 6.91 9.36 3.08
N ALA A 238 6.53 10.47 2.42
CA ALA A 238 6.97 10.77 1.06
C ALA A 238 8.49 10.89 0.94
N ILE A 239 9.15 11.66 1.83
CA ILE A 239 10.61 11.83 1.80
C ILE A 239 11.34 10.53 2.15
N VAL A 240 10.84 9.73 3.09
CA VAL A 240 11.43 8.42 3.44
C VAL A 240 11.28 7.43 2.29
N CYS A 241 10.10 7.34 1.66
CA CYS A 241 9.89 6.49 0.49
C CYS A 241 10.79 6.91 -0.68
N LEU A 242 10.98 8.21 -0.89
CA LEU A 242 11.86 8.76 -1.92
C LEU A 242 13.34 8.44 -1.60
N ALA A 243 13.78 8.62 -0.36
CA ALA A 243 15.13 8.26 0.09
C ALA A 243 15.41 6.76 -0.15
N LEU A 244 14.50 5.89 0.28
CA LEU A 244 14.62 4.44 0.07
C LEU A 244 14.66 4.09 -1.42
N ALA A 245 13.85 4.74 -2.26
CA ALA A 245 13.88 4.53 -3.71
C ALA A 245 15.22 4.96 -4.36
N LEU A 246 15.91 5.95 -3.79
CA LEU A 246 17.22 6.42 -4.26
C LEU A 246 18.36 5.52 -3.77
N VAL A 247 18.29 5.04 -2.52
CA VAL A 247 19.30 4.18 -1.88
C VAL A 247 19.17 2.71 -2.30
N ALA A 248 18.01 2.28 -2.81
CA ALA A 248 17.76 0.89 -3.19
C ALA A 248 18.83 0.29 -4.12
N ARG A 249 19.34 1.06 -5.09
CA ARG A 249 20.33 0.59 -6.08
C ARG A 249 21.75 0.41 -5.51
N PRO A 250 22.32 1.36 -4.75
CA PRO A 250 23.61 1.12 -4.09
C PRO A 250 23.52 0.06 -2.98
N LEU A 251 22.41 0.03 -2.22
CA LEU A 251 22.20 -0.91 -1.12
C LEU A 251 22.04 -2.36 -1.57
N SER A 252 21.72 -2.59 -2.85
CA SER A 252 21.52 -3.95 -3.36
C SER A 252 22.74 -4.83 -3.37
N ARG A 253 23.94 -4.26 -3.21
CA ARG A 253 25.18 -5.03 -3.04
C ARG A 253 25.19 -5.77 -1.70
N LEU A 254 24.52 -5.24 -0.68
CA LEU A 254 24.45 -5.79 0.67
C LEU A 254 23.09 -6.45 0.94
N TRP A 255 22.00 -5.89 0.39
CA TRP A 255 20.64 -6.41 0.56
C TRP A 255 19.76 -6.17 -0.67
N ALA A 256 19.39 -7.23 -1.40
CA ALA A 256 18.66 -7.13 -2.66
C ALA A 256 17.16 -6.79 -2.53
N GLY A 257 16.59 -6.82 -1.31
CA GLY A 257 15.17 -6.59 -1.07
C GLY A 257 14.64 -5.25 -1.62
N PRO A 258 15.19 -4.10 -1.19
CA PRO A 258 14.71 -2.77 -1.58
C PRO A 258 14.73 -2.48 -3.09
N LEU A 259 15.65 -3.10 -3.85
CA LEU A 259 15.72 -2.94 -5.31
C LEU A 259 14.45 -3.40 -6.01
N ARG A 260 13.83 -4.47 -5.51
CA ARG A 260 12.60 -5.05 -6.07
C ARG A 260 11.39 -4.12 -5.90
N TYR A 261 11.39 -3.31 -4.84
CA TYR A 261 10.31 -2.38 -4.50
C TYR A 261 10.59 -0.95 -4.95
N ARG A 262 11.74 -0.67 -5.56
CA ARG A 262 12.18 0.68 -5.93
C ARG A 262 11.14 1.48 -6.73
N ARG A 263 10.43 0.84 -7.67
CA ARG A 263 9.37 1.50 -8.44
C ARG A 263 8.16 1.84 -7.57
N GLY A 264 7.69 0.87 -6.78
CA GLY A 264 6.58 1.06 -5.85
C GLY A 264 6.87 2.14 -4.80
N LEU A 265 8.10 2.19 -4.28
CA LEU A 265 8.54 3.23 -3.34
C LEU A 265 8.56 4.62 -3.99
N GLY A 266 9.03 4.73 -5.24
CA GLY A 266 9.04 6.00 -5.98
C GLY A 266 7.64 6.51 -6.34
N VAL A 267 6.75 5.63 -6.82
CA VAL A 267 5.35 5.97 -7.12
C VAL A 267 4.59 6.27 -5.82
N GLY A 268 4.84 5.51 -4.76
CA GLY A 268 4.29 5.77 -3.42
C GLY A 268 4.68 7.14 -2.88
N ALA A 269 5.95 7.52 -3.01
CA ALA A 269 6.41 8.86 -2.62
C ALA A 269 5.70 9.97 -3.41
N PHE A 270 5.47 9.78 -4.72
CA PHE A 270 4.74 10.74 -5.55
C PHE A 270 3.26 10.85 -5.15
N VAL A 271 2.58 9.73 -4.92
CA VAL A 271 1.18 9.71 -4.46
C VAL A 271 1.06 10.39 -3.10
N LEU A 272 1.95 10.06 -2.15
CA LEU A 272 1.99 10.69 -0.83
C LEU A 272 2.26 12.20 -0.91
N GLY A 273 3.12 12.64 -1.83
CA GLY A 273 3.37 14.06 -2.08
C GLY A 273 2.13 14.80 -2.61
N TRP A 274 1.36 14.18 -3.50
CA TRP A 274 0.07 14.72 -3.94
C TRP A 274 -0.96 14.76 -2.81
N VAL A 275 -1.04 13.71 -1.99
CA VAL A 275 -1.91 13.69 -0.80
C VAL A 275 -1.56 14.81 0.15
N HIS A 276 -0.28 14.99 0.46
CA HIS A 276 0.22 16.09 1.29
C HIS A 276 -0.20 17.45 0.73
N THR A 277 0.03 17.67 -0.57
CA THR A 277 -0.29 18.94 -1.24
C THR A 277 -1.80 19.23 -1.26
N LEU A 278 -2.62 18.23 -1.60
CA LEU A 278 -4.08 18.36 -1.60
C LEU A 278 -4.63 18.59 -0.19
N HIS A 279 -4.06 17.93 0.81
CA HIS A 279 -4.44 18.13 2.20
C HIS A 279 -4.16 19.56 2.67
N MET A 280 -2.98 20.12 2.32
CA MET A 280 -2.63 21.53 2.61
C MET A 280 -3.53 22.53 1.86
N LEU A 281 -3.86 22.25 0.59
CA LEU A 281 -4.79 23.06 -0.20
C LEU A 281 -6.19 23.12 0.42
N GLU A 282 -6.69 21.98 0.89
CA GLU A 282 -8.02 21.87 1.51
C GLU A 282 -8.04 22.50 2.92
N HIS A 283 -7.16 22.05 3.82
CA HIS A 283 -7.24 22.37 5.25
C HIS A 283 -6.57 23.71 5.60
N THR A 284 -5.42 24.01 4.99
CA THR A 284 -4.64 25.20 5.33
C THR A 284 -5.01 26.39 4.44
N TRP A 285 -5.11 26.18 3.12
CA TRP A 285 -5.35 27.27 2.18
C TRP A 285 -6.81 27.44 1.78
N ARG A 286 -7.70 26.48 2.10
CA ARG A 286 -9.11 26.47 1.70
C ARG A 286 -9.31 26.83 0.22
N TRP A 287 -8.47 26.28 -0.64
CA TRP A 287 -8.39 26.57 -2.09
C TRP A 287 -8.08 28.02 -2.48
N ARG A 288 -7.71 28.89 -1.53
CA ARG A 288 -7.27 30.27 -1.80
C ARG A 288 -5.75 30.33 -1.90
N LEU A 289 -5.24 30.24 -3.12
CA LEU A 289 -3.81 30.38 -3.41
C LEU A 289 -3.23 31.74 -3.02
N ALA A 290 -4.07 32.78 -2.95
CA ALA A 290 -3.67 34.09 -2.43
C ALA A 290 -3.15 34.03 -0.99
N ALA A 291 -3.52 33.01 -0.21
CA ALA A 291 -3.02 32.80 1.15
C ALA A 291 -1.49 32.66 1.22
N VAL A 292 -0.85 32.16 0.16
CA VAL A 292 0.61 32.00 0.09
C VAL A 292 1.32 33.35 0.16
N ASN A 293 0.75 34.39 -0.46
CA ASN A 293 1.34 35.73 -0.50
C ASN A 293 1.36 36.41 0.88
N PHE A 294 0.54 35.94 1.82
CA PHE A 294 0.48 36.46 3.20
C PHE A 294 1.44 35.74 4.16
N MET A 295 2.15 34.70 3.71
CA MET A 295 3.12 33.96 4.53
C MET A 295 4.49 34.64 4.54
N LEU A 296 5.35 34.30 5.51
CA LEU A 296 6.74 34.79 5.53
C LEU A 296 7.49 34.37 4.26
N PRO A 297 8.41 35.21 3.72
CA PRO A 297 9.16 34.89 2.50
C PRO A 297 9.91 33.55 2.55
N THR A 298 10.39 33.15 3.72
CA THR A 298 11.04 31.84 3.94
C THR A 298 10.08 30.67 3.71
N HIS A 299 8.85 30.76 4.22
CA HIS A 299 7.83 29.72 4.04
C HIS A 299 7.30 29.71 2.60
N GLN A 300 7.18 30.88 1.96
CA GLN A 300 6.84 30.98 0.54
C GLN A 300 7.87 30.25 -0.33
N LEU A 301 9.17 30.48 -0.09
CA LEU A 301 10.24 29.76 -0.76
C LEU A 301 10.12 28.25 -0.54
N GLY A 302 9.90 27.83 0.71
CA GLY A 302 9.65 26.44 1.05
C GLY A 302 8.52 25.83 0.22
N VAL A 303 7.35 26.48 0.16
CA VAL A 303 6.20 26.05 -0.64
C VAL A 303 6.54 25.89 -2.13
N TRP A 304 7.23 26.88 -2.72
CA TRP A 304 7.64 26.82 -4.12
C TRP A 304 8.61 25.68 -4.42
N LEU A 305 9.56 25.41 -3.51
CA LEU A 305 10.49 24.28 -3.65
C LEU A 305 9.75 22.95 -3.65
N GLY A 306 8.74 22.80 -2.79
CA GLY A 306 7.86 21.62 -2.76
C GLY A 306 7.10 21.43 -4.07
N ALA A 307 6.52 22.50 -4.61
CA ALA A 307 5.80 22.47 -5.89
C ALA A 307 6.71 22.09 -7.07
N VAL A 308 7.92 22.67 -7.14
CA VAL A 308 8.92 22.32 -8.17
C VAL A 308 9.36 20.87 -8.04
N ALA A 309 9.56 20.36 -6.82
CA ALA A 309 9.92 18.97 -6.61
C ALA A 309 8.83 18.00 -7.11
N LEU A 310 7.55 18.28 -6.82
CA LEU A 310 6.42 17.48 -7.27
C LEU A 310 6.33 17.48 -8.81
N LEU A 311 6.56 18.62 -9.45
CA LEU A 311 6.62 18.76 -10.90
C LEU A 311 7.75 17.90 -11.49
N LEU A 312 8.95 17.95 -10.91
CA LEU A 312 10.10 17.15 -11.35
C LEU A 312 9.88 15.64 -11.21
N MET A 313 9.09 15.21 -10.22
CA MET A 313 8.74 13.80 -10.02
C MET A 313 7.65 13.30 -10.98
N THR A 314 6.84 14.20 -11.54
CA THR A 314 5.67 13.84 -12.36
C THR A 314 6.05 13.01 -13.60
N PRO A 315 7.06 13.37 -14.40
CA PRO A 315 7.48 12.56 -15.55
C PRO A 315 7.95 11.15 -15.14
N ALA A 316 8.65 11.02 -14.00
CA ALA A 316 9.15 9.73 -13.52
C ALA A 316 8.03 8.83 -12.99
N ALA A 317 6.98 9.42 -12.40
CA ALA A 317 5.80 8.69 -11.94
C ALA A 317 4.92 8.22 -13.11
N LEU A 318 4.61 9.13 -14.07
CA LEU A 318 3.77 8.83 -15.24
C LEU A 318 4.39 7.79 -16.18
N THR A 319 5.72 7.72 -16.24
CA THR A 319 6.45 6.74 -17.08
C THR A 319 6.82 5.46 -16.35
N SER A 320 6.20 5.18 -15.18
CA SER A 320 6.49 4.01 -14.35
C SER A 320 5.85 2.69 -14.83
N PHE A 321 5.23 2.66 -16.02
CA PHE A 321 4.65 1.46 -16.63
C PHE A 321 5.66 0.72 -17.52
N ASP A 322 5.54 -0.61 -17.63
CA ASP A 322 6.46 -1.45 -18.41
C ASP A 322 6.44 -1.14 -19.92
N TRP A 323 5.35 -0.56 -20.41
CA TRP A 323 5.26 -0.07 -21.78
C TRP A 323 6.13 1.18 -22.02
N ALA A 324 6.02 2.18 -21.13
CA ALA A 324 6.78 3.42 -21.23
C ALA A 324 8.29 3.16 -21.08
N GLN A 325 8.70 2.24 -20.20
CA GLN A 325 10.10 1.85 -20.08
C GLN A 325 10.68 1.27 -21.38
N ARG A 326 9.91 0.41 -22.06
CA ARG A 326 10.33 -0.21 -23.34
C ARG A 326 10.43 0.82 -24.46
N GLN A 327 9.52 1.79 -24.48
CA GLN A 327 9.48 2.82 -25.52
C GLN A 327 10.55 3.92 -25.34
N LEU A 328 10.84 4.33 -24.10
CA LEU A 328 11.76 5.46 -23.81
C LEU A 328 13.24 5.06 -23.74
N GLY A 329 13.57 3.78 -23.56
CA GLY A 329 14.94 3.26 -23.60
C GLY A 329 15.94 4.08 -22.75
N ARG A 330 16.93 4.72 -23.41
CA ARG A 330 17.96 5.54 -22.72
C ARG A 330 17.41 6.80 -22.04
N ARG A 331 16.31 7.38 -22.56
CA ARG A 331 15.67 8.58 -21.99
C ARG A 331 14.97 8.27 -20.66
N TRP A 332 14.48 7.04 -20.50
CA TRP A 332 13.87 6.57 -19.24
C TRP A 332 14.82 6.72 -18.05
N ARG A 333 16.12 6.42 -18.25
CA ARG A 333 17.13 6.60 -17.20
C ARG A 333 17.35 8.07 -16.84
N ARG A 334 17.28 9.00 -17.81
CA ARG A 334 17.39 10.46 -17.56
C ARG A 334 16.19 10.99 -16.81
N LEU A 335 14.98 10.52 -17.12
CA LEU A 335 13.77 10.90 -16.37
C LEU A 335 13.85 10.48 -14.90
N HIS A 336 14.27 9.25 -14.61
CA HIS A 336 14.45 8.81 -13.22
C HIS A 336 15.65 9.45 -12.50
N LEU A 337 16.58 10.10 -13.23
CA LEU A 337 17.66 10.90 -12.62
C LEU A 337 17.13 12.20 -12.02
N LEU A 338 16.01 12.74 -12.51
CA LEU A 338 15.33 13.91 -11.94
C LEU A 338 14.83 13.68 -10.50
N GLY A 339 14.75 12.42 -10.05
CA GLY A 339 14.45 12.11 -8.66
C GLY A 339 15.51 12.59 -7.65
N VAL A 340 16.76 12.84 -8.07
CA VAL A 340 17.81 13.40 -7.19
C VAL A 340 17.55 14.86 -6.87
N PRO A 341 17.45 15.77 -7.86
CA PRO A 341 17.15 17.17 -7.55
C PRO A 341 15.80 17.29 -6.85
N ALA A 342 14.80 16.48 -7.19
CA ALA A 342 13.53 16.45 -6.46
C ALA A 342 13.71 16.13 -4.96
N PHE A 343 14.53 15.13 -4.61
CA PHE A 343 14.78 14.79 -3.20
C PHE A 343 15.46 15.92 -2.42
N VAL A 344 16.43 16.60 -3.04
CA VAL A 344 17.09 17.76 -2.42
C VAL A 344 16.09 18.90 -2.21
N LEU A 345 15.24 19.18 -3.19
CA LEU A 345 14.19 20.21 -3.09
C LEU A 345 13.13 19.87 -2.03
N VAL A 346 12.72 18.61 -1.89
CA VAL A 346 11.80 18.16 -0.82
C VAL A 346 12.44 18.34 0.55
N ALA A 347 13.72 18.00 0.71
CA ALA A 347 14.42 18.21 1.98
C ALA A 347 14.55 19.70 2.33
N ALA A 348 14.84 20.55 1.34
CA ALA A 348 14.87 22.00 1.53
C ALA A 348 13.49 22.58 1.88
N HIS A 349 12.44 22.12 1.19
CA HIS A 349 11.04 22.45 1.51
C HIS A 349 10.71 22.12 2.98
N MET A 350 11.07 20.92 3.44
CA MET A 350 10.83 20.46 4.80
C MET A 350 11.55 21.33 5.85
N ILE A 351 12.81 21.72 5.60
CA ILE A 351 13.60 22.57 6.51
C ILE A 351 13.06 24.02 6.55
N LEU A 352 12.58 24.54 5.41
CA LEU A 352 12.15 25.94 5.29
C LEU A 352 10.73 26.20 5.77
N VAL A 353 9.79 25.27 5.52
CA VAL A 353 8.39 25.40 5.97
C VAL A 353 8.26 25.03 7.44
N GLY A 354 9.01 24.01 7.86
CA GLY A 354 9.06 23.49 9.20
C GLY A 354 7.77 22.86 9.72
N SER A 355 7.89 21.62 10.19
CA SER A 355 6.80 20.93 10.90
C SER A 355 7.06 20.95 12.39
N HIS A 356 6.00 20.84 13.20
CA HIS A 356 6.07 20.76 14.67
C HIS A 356 6.98 19.59 15.18
N TYR A 357 7.33 18.65 14.30
CA TYR A 357 8.17 17.49 14.61
C TYR A 357 9.56 17.52 13.96
N TRP A 358 9.76 18.28 12.89
CA TRP A 358 11.02 18.35 12.15
C TRP A 358 11.25 19.76 11.56
N GLY A 359 12.17 20.48 12.19
CA GLY A 359 12.94 21.59 11.63
C GLY A 359 12.17 22.90 11.49
N SER A 360 12.29 23.81 12.44
CA SER A 360 12.10 25.23 12.17
C SER A 360 13.41 25.99 12.37
N LEU A 361 13.61 27.10 11.67
CA LEU A 361 14.76 28.00 11.86
C LEU A 361 14.76 28.72 13.23
N ALA A 362 13.87 28.33 14.15
CA ALA A 362 13.89 28.85 15.51
C ALA A 362 15.09 28.27 16.27
N LEU A 363 15.80 29.13 17.02
CA LEU A 363 16.99 28.81 17.82
C LEU A 363 16.67 27.97 19.06
N THR A 364 16.08 26.79 18.88
CA THR A 364 15.97 25.77 19.91
C THR A 364 16.90 24.60 19.57
N TRP A 365 17.54 24.01 20.58
CA TRP A 365 18.47 22.89 20.40
C TRP A 365 17.82 21.68 19.69
N GLN A 366 16.53 21.46 19.92
CA GLN A 366 15.75 20.39 19.29
C GLN A 366 15.62 20.59 17.77
N ASN A 367 15.37 21.82 17.33
CA ASN A 367 15.28 22.13 15.91
C ASN A 367 16.63 21.99 15.19
N HIS A 368 17.72 22.41 15.83
CA HIS A 368 19.07 22.25 15.27
C HIS A 368 19.43 20.76 15.11
N ALA A 369 19.09 19.93 16.09
CA ALA A 369 19.29 18.48 16.00
C ALA A 369 18.47 17.85 14.86
N GLN A 370 17.22 18.29 14.66
CA GLN A 370 16.36 17.79 13.58
C GLN A 370 16.85 18.24 12.19
N VAL A 371 17.24 19.51 12.03
CA VAL A 371 17.82 20.01 10.77
C VAL A 371 19.13 19.30 10.45
N ALA A 372 19.97 19.04 11.47
CA ALA A 372 21.18 18.25 11.32
C ALA A 372 20.88 16.80 10.90
N ALA A 373 19.84 16.18 11.46
CA ALA A 373 19.41 14.83 11.10
C ALA A 373 18.92 14.74 9.64
N VAL A 374 18.09 15.68 9.17
CA VAL A 374 17.63 15.72 7.77
C VAL A 374 18.79 15.96 6.82
N SER A 375 19.64 16.93 7.15
CA SER A 375 20.82 17.25 6.34
C SER A 375 21.78 16.06 6.28
N GLY A 376 22.00 15.38 7.41
CA GLY A 376 22.77 14.14 7.51
C GLY A 376 22.18 13.00 6.68
N LEU A 377 20.85 12.81 6.70
CA LEU A 377 20.15 11.83 5.87
C LEU A 377 20.37 12.12 4.38
N VAL A 378 20.19 13.38 3.96
CA VAL A 378 20.39 13.79 2.56
C VAL A 378 21.83 13.55 2.12
N MET A 379 22.80 13.99 2.93
CA MET A 379 24.23 13.81 2.66
C MET A 379 24.59 12.32 2.58
N THR A 380 24.04 11.48 3.46
CA THR A 380 24.25 10.03 3.44
C THR A 380 23.68 9.40 2.17
N VAL A 381 22.46 9.76 1.77
CA VAL A 381 21.82 9.26 0.54
C VAL A 381 22.62 9.66 -0.70
N LEU A 382 23.11 10.90 -0.76
CA LEU A 382 23.94 11.40 -1.85
C LEU A 382 25.32 10.74 -1.86
N ALA A 383 25.97 10.59 -0.71
CA ALA A 383 27.26 9.93 -0.54
C ALA A 383 27.20 8.47 -1.00
N VAL A 384 26.23 7.70 -0.51
CA VAL A 384 25.99 6.30 -0.89
C VAL A 384 25.66 6.15 -2.37
N ARG A 385 25.20 7.20 -3.05
CA ARG A 385 24.97 7.19 -4.50
C ARG A 385 26.19 7.63 -5.32
N SER A 386 27.11 8.39 -4.72
CA SER A 386 28.32 8.86 -5.39
C SER A 386 29.24 7.69 -5.70
N ARG A 387 29.83 7.68 -6.91
CA ARG A 387 30.79 6.65 -7.30
C ARG A 387 32.09 6.73 -6.49
N CYS A 388 32.45 7.94 -6.05
CA CYS A 388 33.66 8.23 -5.29
C CYS A 388 33.67 7.51 -3.93
N VAL A 389 32.55 7.48 -3.22
CA VAL A 389 32.44 6.81 -1.91
C VAL A 389 32.57 5.29 -2.05
N TRP A 390 31.97 4.70 -3.09
CA TRP A 390 32.13 3.27 -3.35
C TRP A 390 33.52 2.89 -3.85
N GLN A 391 34.20 3.80 -4.56
CA GLN A 391 35.59 3.61 -4.93
C GLN A 391 36.49 3.66 -3.69
N TRP A 392 36.24 4.59 -2.77
CA TRP A 392 36.96 4.68 -1.50
C TRP A 392 36.73 3.45 -0.61
N LEU A 393 35.48 2.98 -0.49
CA LEU A 393 35.15 1.76 0.28
C LEU A 393 35.66 0.45 -0.35
N SER A 394 35.92 0.41 -1.66
CA SER A 394 36.35 -0.82 -2.36
C SER A 394 37.87 -0.95 -2.53
N GLN A 395 38.67 -0.05 -1.98
CA GLN A 395 40.11 0.02 -2.27
C GLN A 395 41.02 -0.85 -1.37
N ASP A 396 40.54 -1.44 -0.27
CA ASP A 396 41.48 -2.05 0.70
C ASP A 396 41.53 -3.59 0.76
N GLU A 397 40.66 -4.37 0.11
CA GLU A 397 40.71 -5.85 0.24
C GLU A 397 41.05 -6.67 -1.01
N HIS A 398 41.17 -6.10 -2.21
CA HIS A 398 41.47 -6.90 -3.40
C HIS A 398 42.47 -6.25 -4.38
N TYR A 399 43.48 -5.54 -3.85
CA TYR A 399 44.66 -5.14 -4.64
C TYR A 399 45.55 -6.37 -4.93
N ALA A 400 45.07 -7.28 -5.78
CA ALA A 400 45.97 -8.16 -6.52
C ALA A 400 46.63 -7.30 -7.61
N LYS A 401 47.94 -7.08 -7.49
CA LYS A 401 48.75 -6.40 -8.52
C LYS A 401 48.44 -7.00 -9.90
N PRO A 402 48.28 -6.18 -10.96
CA PRO A 402 48.10 -6.71 -12.30
C PRO A 402 49.36 -7.51 -12.68
N ILE A 403 49.16 -8.77 -13.07
CA ILE A 403 50.23 -9.57 -13.69
C ILE A 403 50.65 -8.83 -14.96
N SER A 404 51.91 -8.42 -15.02
CA SER A 404 52.50 -7.75 -16.17
C SER A 404 52.37 -8.63 -17.42
N THR A 405 51.82 -8.04 -18.48
CA THR A 405 51.64 -8.67 -19.78
C THR A 405 52.97 -8.71 -20.52
N THR A 406 53.80 -9.72 -20.22
CA THR A 406 54.98 -10.05 -21.04
C THR A 406 55.04 -11.56 -21.26
N SER A 407 54.05 -12.13 -21.96
CA SER A 407 54.19 -13.41 -22.69
C SER A 407 53.02 -13.70 -23.65
N ARG A 408 52.48 -12.69 -24.34
CA ARG A 408 51.70 -12.92 -25.57
C ARG A 408 52.61 -12.78 -26.79
N SER A 409 53.41 -13.80 -27.10
CA SER A 409 53.95 -13.97 -28.46
C SER A 409 54.21 -15.42 -28.92
N THR A 410 53.77 -16.46 -28.19
CA THR A 410 54.11 -17.85 -28.57
C THR A 410 52.94 -18.82 -28.75
N ALA A 411 51.68 -18.42 -28.54
CA ALA A 411 50.54 -19.36 -28.62
C ALA A 411 49.52 -19.05 -29.74
N GLU A 412 49.88 -18.22 -30.73
CA GLU A 412 49.08 -17.99 -31.96
C GLU A 412 49.38 -19.00 -33.08
N ARG A 413 49.93 -20.19 -32.79
CA ARG A 413 50.41 -21.11 -33.83
C ARG A 413 49.81 -22.52 -33.88
N CYS A 414 48.76 -22.86 -33.13
CA CYS A 414 48.31 -24.27 -33.08
C CYS A 414 46.82 -24.58 -33.35
N CYS A 415 45.99 -23.64 -33.81
CA CYS A 415 44.59 -23.96 -34.13
C CYS A 415 44.09 -23.28 -35.41
N THR A 416 44.69 -23.61 -36.55
CA THR A 416 44.14 -23.35 -37.88
C THR A 416 44.32 -24.57 -38.77
N GLN A 417 43.25 -25.36 -38.96
CA GLN A 417 42.77 -26.02 -40.20
C GLN A 417 41.95 -27.31 -39.98
N PRO A 418 41.08 -27.74 -40.94
CA PRO A 418 39.68 -28.12 -40.67
C PRO A 418 39.27 -29.56 -41.05
N ALA A 419 37.99 -29.86 -40.73
CA ALA A 419 37.04 -30.81 -41.36
C ALA A 419 37.27 -32.34 -41.17
N GLU A 420 36.25 -33.06 -40.69
CA GLU A 420 35.51 -34.09 -41.47
C GLU A 420 34.27 -34.62 -40.69
N GLN A 421 33.16 -34.85 -41.40
CA GLN A 421 31.97 -35.58 -40.93
C GLN A 421 32.21 -37.10 -40.99
N PRO A 422 31.39 -37.94 -40.31
CA PRO A 422 30.43 -38.73 -41.10
C PRO A 422 29.09 -39.06 -40.41
N ARG A 423 28.04 -39.31 -41.21
CA ARG A 423 26.85 -40.14 -40.89
C ARG A 423 27.00 -41.51 -41.62
N PRO A 424 26.01 -42.43 -41.62
CA PRO A 424 25.56 -43.36 -40.57
C PRO A 424 25.59 -44.85 -41.02
N GLY A 425 25.43 -45.81 -40.09
CA GLY A 425 24.74 -47.09 -40.37
C GLY A 425 25.48 -48.43 -40.19
N SER A 426 24.72 -49.38 -39.63
CA SER A 426 24.74 -50.86 -39.79
C SER A 426 25.45 -51.76 -38.75
N GLN A 427 24.61 -52.64 -38.16
CA GLN A 427 24.80 -54.05 -37.82
C GLN A 427 25.76 -54.45 -36.69
N SER A 428 25.18 -54.86 -35.55
CA SER A 428 25.13 -56.26 -35.09
C SER A 428 24.09 -56.42 -33.99
#